data_AF-A0A167HJX4-F1
#
_entry.id   AF-A0A167HJX4-F1
#
_cell.length_a   1.000
_cell.length_b   1.000
_cell.length_c   1.000
_cell.angle_alpha   90.00
_cell.angle_beta   90.00
_cell.angle_gamma   90.00
#
_symmetry.space_group_name_H-M   'P 1'
#
loop_
_entity.id
_entity.type
_entity.pdbx_description
1 polymer ?
#
loop_
_entity_poly.entity_id
_entity_poly.type
_entity_poly.pdbx_seq_one_letter_code
_entity_poly.pdbx_strand_id
1 'polypeptide(L)'
;MKIQITLFSIFLFSFFGNAQSIEKFSIDSGGASEANGNIQILYTLGEVNVQELSAGNIQISEGFITSVSLQLSINPKVFLQGPLLAPTTPSLMNDDLRIATVIPTTSPYPDGLTCNASVFTPTGPNAIVDWVFVELRNASDRTNVIEARSALLQRDGDVVDVDGTSAVSFTSAAASYYVLVNHRNHLGVLSANPIAILGTTAVDLSSNPSDVFGGTNAVANMGGGNYAMFGGDVNGNGQVQNSDLTAIVLLLGSSGYSEGDLNLNGQVQNSDINNTGNPNLGKGEQY
;
A
#
# COMPACT_ATOMS: atom_id res chain seq x y z
N MET A 1 48.77 -47.60 -93.41
CA MET A 1 49.20 -46.67 -92.33
C MET A 1 48.25 -46.83 -91.16
N LYS A 2 48.79 -47.15 -89.97
CA LYS A 2 48.06 -47.28 -88.71
C LYS A 2 47.38 -45.96 -88.33
N ILE A 3 46.19 -46.01 -87.76
CA ILE A 3 45.80 -45.17 -86.62
C ILE A 3 44.94 -46.07 -85.70
N GLN A 4 45.53 -46.52 -84.58
CA GLN A 4 44.78 -47.13 -83.48
C GLN A 4 44.47 -46.02 -82.47
N ILE A 5 43.19 -45.78 -82.23
CA ILE A 5 42.70 -44.90 -81.17
C ILE A 5 42.20 -45.81 -80.05
N THR A 6 42.87 -45.77 -78.90
CA THR A 6 42.46 -46.51 -77.71
C THR A 6 41.51 -45.62 -76.91
N LEU A 7 40.22 -46.00 -76.86
CA LEU A 7 39.23 -45.31 -76.04
C LEU A 7 39.09 -46.04 -74.69
N PHE A 8 39.48 -45.37 -73.61
CA PHE A 8 39.35 -45.89 -72.25
C PHE A 8 37.95 -45.53 -71.73
N SER A 9 37.08 -46.53 -71.55
CA SER A 9 35.73 -46.31 -71.00
C SER A 9 35.72 -46.70 -69.53
N ILE A 10 35.53 -45.69 -68.67
CA ILE A 10 35.37 -45.87 -67.22
C ILE A 10 33.91 -46.21 -66.95
N PHE A 11 33.66 -47.43 -66.45
CA PHE A 11 32.34 -47.83 -65.99
C PHE A 11 32.16 -47.42 -64.52
N LEU A 12 31.34 -46.41 -64.28
CA LEU A 12 30.95 -45.95 -62.94
C LEU A 12 29.85 -46.88 -62.41
N PHE A 13 30.11 -47.59 -61.31
CA PHE A 13 29.08 -48.37 -60.60
C PHE A 13 28.40 -47.47 -59.56
N SER A 14 27.12 -47.17 -59.76
CA SER A 14 26.30 -46.42 -58.80
C SER A 14 25.78 -47.35 -57.71
N PHE A 15 26.19 -47.13 -56.45
CA PHE A 15 25.61 -47.80 -55.28
C PHE A 15 24.38 -47.02 -54.82
N PHE A 16 23.20 -47.66 -54.75
CA PHE A 16 22.00 -47.07 -54.16
C PHE A 16 21.83 -47.58 -52.73
N GLY A 17 22.08 -46.72 -51.75
CA GLY A 17 21.72 -46.96 -50.35
C GLY A 17 20.43 -46.21 -50.01
N ASN A 18 19.44 -46.90 -49.43
CA ASN A 18 18.28 -46.23 -48.85
C ASN A 18 18.62 -45.80 -47.42
N ALA A 19 18.53 -44.50 -47.15
CA ALA A 19 18.55 -43.97 -45.79
C ALA A 19 17.10 -43.89 -45.28
N GLN A 20 16.86 -44.31 -44.03
CA GLN A 20 15.61 -44.03 -43.34
C GLN A 20 15.83 -42.90 -42.34
N SER A 21 14.96 -41.89 -42.35
CA SER A 21 14.85 -40.92 -41.25
C SER A 21 13.85 -41.45 -40.21
N ILE A 22 14.23 -41.38 -38.94
CA ILE A 22 13.29 -41.55 -37.82
C ILE A 22 13.00 -40.16 -37.31
N GLU A 23 11.80 -39.64 -37.60
CA GLU A 23 11.34 -38.41 -36.99
C GLU A 23 10.72 -38.72 -35.62
N LYS A 24 11.10 -37.94 -34.61
CA LYS A 24 10.51 -38.01 -33.26
C LYS A 24 9.41 -36.96 -33.21
N PHE A 25 8.16 -37.41 -33.06
CA PHE A 25 7.03 -36.54 -32.78
C PHE A 25 6.74 -36.53 -31.27
N SER A 26 6.47 -35.35 -30.72
CA SER A 26 5.79 -35.21 -29.43
C SER A 26 4.28 -35.33 -29.68
N ILE A 27 3.57 -36.06 -28.83
CA ILE A 27 2.10 -36.06 -28.86
C ILE A 27 1.66 -34.95 -27.90
N ASP A 28 1.28 -33.79 -28.45
CA ASP A 28 1.01 -32.61 -27.62
C ASP A 28 -0.44 -32.57 -27.08
N SER A 29 -1.41 -33.24 -27.73
CA SER A 29 -2.72 -33.61 -27.17
C SER A 29 -3.53 -34.47 -28.16
N GLY A 30 -4.51 -35.24 -27.67
CA GLY A 30 -5.40 -36.08 -28.47
C GLY A 30 -6.46 -36.80 -27.64
N GLY A 31 -7.39 -37.49 -28.30
CA GLY A 31 -8.44 -38.29 -27.66
C GLY A 31 -9.46 -38.80 -28.67
N ALA A 32 -10.20 -39.84 -28.29
CA ALA A 32 -11.27 -40.42 -29.10
C ALA A 32 -12.29 -41.13 -28.21
N SER A 33 -13.37 -41.62 -28.82
CA SER A 33 -14.30 -42.52 -28.17
C SER A 33 -14.49 -43.78 -29.00
N GLU A 34 -14.44 -44.93 -28.35
CA GLU A 34 -14.76 -46.22 -28.96
C GLU A 34 -16.00 -46.81 -28.29
N ALA A 35 -16.89 -47.40 -29.09
CA ALA A 35 -18.14 -47.97 -28.60
C ALA A 35 -18.36 -49.39 -29.13
N ASN A 36 -18.82 -50.27 -28.25
CA ASN A 36 -19.31 -51.60 -28.61
C ASN A 36 -20.61 -51.90 -27.86
N GLY A 37 -21.73 -51.91 -28.58
CA GLY A 37 -23.06 -52.03 -28.00
C GLY A 37 -23.38 -50.85 -27.10
N ASN A 38 -23.80 -51.13 -25.86
CA ASN A 38 -24.18 -50.10 -24.88
C ASN A 38 -22.99 -49.55 -24.09
N ILE A 39 -21.76 -49.93 -24.43
CA ILE A 39 -20.55 -49.51 -23.71
C ILE A 39 -19.78 -48.56 -24.61
N GLN A 40 -19.57 -47.34 -24.13
CA GLN A 40 -18.70 -46.34 -24.75
C GLN A 40 -17.55 -46.01 -23.79
N ILE A 41 -16.33 -46.00 -24.32
CA ILE A 41 -15.13 -45.58 -23.60
C ILE A 41 -14.63 -44.31 -24.27
N LEU A 42 -14.58 -43.22 -23.51
CA LEU A 42 -13.85 -42.01 -23.87
C LEU A 42 -12.43 -42.12 -23.32
N TYR A 43 -11.44 -41.76 -24.13
CA TYR A 43 -10.08 -41.62 -23.66
C TYR A 43 -9.43 -40.39 -24.28
N THR A 44 -8.55 -39.76 -23.51
CA THR A 44 -7.70 -38.65 -23.93
C THR A 44 -6.24 -39.06 -23.72
N LEU A 45 -5.36 -38.52 -24.54
CA LEU A 45 -3.91 -38.72 -24.48
C LEU A 45 -3.27 -37.33 -24.51
N GLY A 46 -2.61 -36.94 -23.41
CA GLY A 46 -1.89 -35.67 -23.33
C GLY A 46 -2.77 -34.42 -23.12
N GLU A 47 -4.06 -34.56 -22.87
CA GLU A 47 -4.87 -33.43 -22.42
C GLU A 47 -4.65 -33.24 -20.91
N VAL A 48 -4.11 -32.07 -20.53
CA VAL A 48 -4.15 -31.63 -19.12
C VAL A 48 -5.61 -31.25 -18.86
N ASN A 49 -6.29 -32.01 -18.01
CA ASN A 49 -7.61 -31.65 -17.51
C ASN A 49 -7.47 -30.43 -16.59
N VAL A 50 -7.44 -29.22 -17.17
CA VAL A 50 -7.43 -27.97 -16.41
C VAL A 50 -8.87 -27.69 -15.98
N GLN A 51 -9.28 -28.31 -14.88
CA GLN A 51 -10.60 -28.10 -14.30
C GLN A 51 -10.45 -27.73 -12.83
N GLU A 52 -11.16 -26.67 -12.43
CA GLU A 52 -11.37 -26.36 -11.03
C GLU A 52 -12.45 -27.27 -10.47
N LEU A 53 -12.09 -28.16 -9.54
CA LEU A 53 -13.06 -28.98 -8.82
C LEU A 53 -13.29 -28.41 -7.42
N SER A 54 -14.51 -27.97 -7.15
CA SER A 54 -14.94 -27.52 -5.82
C SER A 54 -15.91 -28.52 -5.21
N ALA A 55 -15.51 -29.16 -4.11
CA ALA A 55 -16.33 -30.11 -3.35
C ALA A 55 -16.30 -29.75 -1.86
N GLY A 56 -17.21 -28.85 -1.44
CA GLY A 56 -17.29 -28.36 -0.07
C GLY A 56 -16.04 -27.55 0.31
N ASN A 57 -15.28 -28.04 1.30
CA ASN A 57 -14.06 -27.37 1.79
C ASN A 57 -12.80 -27.77 1.00
N ILE A 58 -12.94 -28.63 -0.01
CA ILE A 58 -11.82 -29.12 -0.82
C ILE A 58 -11.88 -28.45 -2.19
N GLN A 59 -10.82 -27.71 -2.50
CA GLN A 59 -10.58 -27.18 -3.84
C GLN A 59 -9.32 -27.84 -4.40
N ILE A 60 -9.46 -28.45 -5.58
CA ILE A 60 -8.35 -29.07 -6.31
C ILE A 60 -8.20 -28.26 -7.59
N SER A 61 -7.03 -27.63 -7.73
CA SER A 61 -6.61 -26.90 -8.94
C SER A 61 -5.32 -27.56 -9.43
N GLU A 62 -5.35 -28.13 -10.64
CA GLU A 62 -4.18 -28.69 -11.30
C GLU A 62 -3.60 -27.65 -12.28
N GLY A 63 -2.45 -27.07 -11.94
CA GLY A 63 -1.77 -26.06 -12.75
C GLY A 63 -0.72 -25.25 -11.97
N PHE A 64 -0.10 -24.24 -12.62
CA PHE A 64 0.68 -23.22 -11.92
C PHE A 64 -0.29 -22.31 -11.19
N ILE A 65 -0.61 -22.66 -9.94
CA ILE A 65 -1.33 -21.77 -9.04
C ILE A 65 -0.36 -20.63 -8.71
N THR A 66 -0.40 -19.54 -9.48
CA THR A 66 0.02 -18.27 -8.90
C THR A 66 -0.94 -18.02 -7.78
N SER A 67 -0.47 -18.04 -6.53
CA SER A 67 -1.21 -17.43 -5.44
C SER A 67 -1.54 -16.02 -5.87
N VAL A 68 -2.78 -15.75 -6.32
CA VAL A 68 -3.26 -14.40 -6.45
C VAL A 68 -3.43 -13.92 -5.02
N SER A 69 -2.33 -13.43 -4.45
CA SER A 69 -2.40 -12.55 -3.29
C SER A 69 -3.11 -11.32 -3.81
N LEU A 70 -4.40 -11.23 -3.49
CA LEU A 70 -5.13 -9.99 -3.67
C LEU A 70 -4.54 -9.03 -2.63
N GLN A 71 -3.50 -8.30 -3.02
CA GLN A 71 -2.86 -7.33 -2.14
C GLN A 71 -3.88 -6.26 -1.83
N LEU A 72 -4.30 -6.20 -0.56
CA LEU A 72 -5.19 -5.15 -0.11
C LEU A 72 -4.44 -3.83 -0.15
N SER A 73 -5.12 -2.78 -0.55
CA SER A 73 -4.55 -1.45 -0.44
C SER A 73 -5.62 -0.44 -0.08
N ILE A 74 -5.23 0.61 0.61
CA ILE A 74 -6.12 1.71 0.93
C ILE A 74 -5.48 3.03 0.54
N ASN A 75 -6.33 4.00 0.23
CA ASN A 75 -5.96 5.40 0.07
C ASN A 75 -6.61 6.20 1.19
N PRO A 76 -6.02 6.24 2.40
CA PRO A 76 -6.49 7.10 3.46
C PRO A 76 -6.34 8.57 3.07
N LYS A 77 -7.28 9.41 3.52
CA LYS A 77 -7.18 10.86 3.44
C LYS A 77 -7.37 11.46 4.82
N VAL A 78 -6.36 12.19 5.31
CA VAL A 78 -6.36 12.87 6.61
C VAL A 78 -5.64 14.22 6.52
N PHE A 79 -5.99 15.15 7.40
CA PHE A 79 -5.24 16.40 7.57
C PHE A 79 -4.68 16.51 8.98
N LEU A 80 -3.55 17.20 9.12
CA LEU A 80 -2.98 17.59 10.41
C LEU A 80 -3.34 19.06 10.68
N GLN A 81 -3.89 19.35 11.86
CA GLN A 81 -4.38 20.70 12.18
C GLN A 81 -3.27 21.74 12.07
N GLY A 82 -2.08 21.45 12.59
CA GLY A 82 -0.97 22.41 12.63
C GLY A 82 -0.58 22.96 11.25
N PRO A 83 -0.11 22.13 10.31
CA PRO A 83 0.30 22.58 8.99
C PRO A 83 -0.89 23.06 8.14
N LEU A 84 -2.15 22.77 8.53
CA LEU A 84 -3.36 23.28 7.87
C LEU A 84 -3.94 24.55 8.52
N LEU A 85 -3.42 25.02 9.65
CA LEU A 85 -4.00 26.15 10.39
C LEU A 85 -3.80 27.49 9.69
N ALA A 86 -2.62 27.70 9.10
CA ALA A 86 -2.26 28.88 8.34
C ALA A 86 -1.53 28.47 7.04
N PRO A 87 -2.25 27.84 6.11
CA PRO A 87 -1.61 27.23 4.95
C PRO A 87 -1.22 28.30 3.93
N THR A 88 -0.04 28.14 3.32
CA THR A 88 0.45 28.99 2.23
C THR A 88 -0.45 28.94 1.00
N THR A 89 -1.08 27.78 0.76
CA THR A 89 -2.07 27.57 -0.30
C THR A 89 -3.35 27.04 0.35
N PRO A 90 -4.51 27.70 0.16
CA PRO A 90 -5.77 27.23 0.74
C PRO A 90 -6.02 25.75 0.46
N SER A 91 -6.48 25.02 1.48
CA SER A 91 -6.78 23.58 1.44
C SER A 91 -5.58 22.64 1.28
N LEU A 92 -4.34 23.14 1.27
CA LEU A 92 -3.13 22.30 1.30
C LEU A 92 -2.34 22.56 2.59
N MET A 93 -1.94 21.50 3.29
CA MET A 93 -1.01 21.57 4.41
C MET A 93 0.32 22.21 3.98
N ASN A 94 1.02 22.88 4.89
CA ASN A 94 2.41 23.30 4.66
C ASN A 94 3.37 22.09 4.73
N ASP A 95 4.41 22.10 3.88
CA ASP A 95 5.44 21.06 3.76
C ASP A 95 6.83 21.57 4.20
N ASP A 96 6.85 22.43 5.21
CA ASP A 96 8.06 23.13 5.65
C ASP A 96 9.17 22.16 6.12
N LEU A 97 8.83 21.04 6.77
CA LEU A 97 9.81 19.98 7.12
C LEU A 97 10.51 19.40 5.89
N ARG A 98 9.79 19.22 4.78
CA ARG A 98 10.35 18.73 3.51
C ARG A 98 11.27 19.78 2.91
N ILE A 99 10.87 21.05 2.91
CA ILE A 99 11.68 22.18 2.43
C ILE A 99 12.96 22.32 3.27
N ALA A 100 12.86 22.13 4.59
CA ALA A 100 13.99 22.14 5.51
C ALA A 100 14.88 20.88 5.43
N THR A 101 14.49 19.87 4.64
CA THR A 101 15.20 18.58 4.49
C THR A 101 15.41 17.82 5.81
N VAL A 102 14.44 17.92 6.73
CA VAL A 102 14.54 17.30 8.06
C VAL A 102 13.67 16.05 8.24
N ILE A 103 12.79 15.73 7.29
CA ILE A 103 12.01 14.49 7.34
C ILE A 103 12.98 13.30 7.22
N PRO A 104 13.00 12.36 8.18
CA PRO A 104 13.89 11.21 8.12
C PRO A 104 13.47 10.25 7.01
N THR A 105 14.43 9.59 6.36
CA THR A 105 14.16 8.50 5.41
C THR A 105 13.78 7.19 6.11
N THR A 106 13.94 7.12 7.42
CA THR A 106 13.49 6.01 8.28
C THR A 106 12.31 6.50 9.09
N SER A 107 11.21 5.75 9.04
CA SER A 107 10.01 6.03 9.81
C SER A 107 10.30 6.14 11.32
N PRO A 108 9.66 7.08 12.03
CA PRO A 108 9.74 7.17 13.49
C PRO A 108 8.94 6.07 14.21
N TYR A 109 8.16 5.26 13.49
CA TYR A 109 7.29 4.23 14.07
C TYR A 109 8.00 2.88 14.26
N PRO A 110 7.43 1.96 15.06
CA PRO A 110 8.10 0.71 15.46
C PRO A 110 8.52 -0.21 14.30
N ASP A 111 7.91 -0.08 13.12
CA ASP A 111 8.26 -0.89 11.95
C ASP A 111 9.57 -0.46 11.27
N GLY A 112 10.06 0.75 11.58
CA GLY A 112 11.34 1.28 11.07
C GLY A 112 11.40 1.30 9.54
N LEU A 113 10.26 1.42 8.87
CA LEU A 113 10.17 1.32 7.42
C LEU A 113 10.93 2.49 6.76
N THR A 114 11.60 2.24 5.64
CA THR A 114 12.44 3.25 4.99
C THR A 114 11.89 3.65 3.62
N CYS A 115 12.13 4.89 3.22
CA CYS A 115 11.85 5.41 1.88
C CYS A 115 13.14 5.88 1.19
N ASN A 116 13.08 6.02 -0.14
CA ASN A 116 14.14 6.68 -0.89
C ASN A 116 14.03 8.20 -0.70
N ALA A 117 15.13 8.91 -0.43
CA ALA A 117 15.12 10.37 -0.30
C ALA A 117 14.51 11.12 -1.51
N SER A 118 14.47 10.49 -2.70
CA SER A 118 13.83 11.04 -3.89
C SER A 118 12.33 11.31 -3.71
N VAL A 119 11.65 10.62 -2.77
CA VAL A 119 10.21 10.85 -2.51
C VAL A 119 9.92 12.22 -1.91
N PHE A 120 10.94 12.93 -1.41
CA PHE A 120 10.81 14.30 -0.89
C PHE A 120 11.05 15.38 -1.94
N THR A 121 11.33 15.00 -3.19
CA THR A 121 11.55 15.94 -4.31
C THR A 121 10.27 16.54 -4.92
N PRO A 122 9.12 15.83 -4.99
CA PRO A 122 7.88 16.41 -5.51
C PRO A 122 7.43 17.63 -4.71
N THR A 123 6.80 18.57 -5.41
CA THR A 123 6.21 19.80 -4.85
C THR A 123 4.73 19.89 -5.20
N GLY A 124 4.01 20.87 -4.64
CA GLY A 124 2.57 21.03 -4.90
C GLY A 124 1.74 20.05 -4.08
N PRO A 125 0.51 19.70 -4.50
CA PRO A 125 -0.41 18.86 -3.71
C PRO A 125 0.19 17.55 -3.19
N ASN A 126 1.05 16.91 -4.01
CA ASN A 126 1.64 15.61 -3.69
C ASN A 126 2.96 15.70 -2.92
N ALA A 127 3.37 16.90 -2.46
CA ALA A 127 4.57 17.02 -1.66
C ALA A 127 4.36 16.34 -0.29
N ILE A 128 5.37 15.64 0.20
CA ILE A 128 5.29 14.96 1.49
C ILE A 128 5.36 15.98 2.63
N VAL A 129 4.43 15.86 3.58
CA VAL A 129 4.37 16.63 4.83
C VAL A 129 5.11 15.90 5.95
N ASP A 130 4.78 14.62 6.16
CA ASP A 130 5.36 13.80 7.23
C ASP A 130 5.07 12.30 7.07
N TRP A 131 5.60 11.49 7.96
CA TRP A 131 5.20 10.10 8.21
C TRP A 131 3.90 10.01 9.01
N VAL A 132 3.11 8.98 8.72
CA VAL A 132 1.95 8.54 9.51
C VAL A 132 1.98 7.03 9.71
N PHE A 133 1.25 6.53 10.72
CA PHE A 133 1.14 5.11 11.02
C PHE A 133 -0.30 4.66 10.81
N VAL A 134 -0.50 3.74 9.87
CA VAL A 134 -1.83 3.27 9.48
C VAL A 134 -2.07 1.89 10.05
N GLU A 135 -3.17 1.71 10.76
CA GLU A 135 -3.55 0.43 11.37
C GLU A 135 -4.87 -0.08 10.80
N LEU A 136 -4.90 -1.38 10.48
CA LEU A 136 -6.12 -2.15 10.30
C LEU A 136 -6.47 -2.82 11.62
N ARG A 137 -7.67 -2.54 12.13
CA ARG A 137 -8.19 -3.13 13.36
C ARG A 137 -9.41 -4.01 13.10
N ASN A 138 -9.63 -4.98 13.97
CA ASN A 138 -10.67 -6.00 13.81
C ASN A 138 -12.08 -5.36 13.76
N ALA A 139 -12.90 -5.74 12.77
CA ALA A 139 -14.27 -5.20 12.63
C ALA A 139 -15.20 -5.48 13.83
N SER A 140 -14.93 -6.53 14.61
CA SER A 140 -15.71 -6.88 15.81
C SER A 140 -15.12 -6.27 17.09
N ASP A 141 -13.85 -5.87 17.08
CA ASP A 141 -13.14 -5.30 18.21
C ASP A 141 -12.11 -4.26 17.74
N ARG A 142 -12.48 -2.99 17.83
CA ARG A 142 -11.65 -1.84 17.44
C ARG A 142 -10.39 -1.64 18.28
N THR A 143 -10.17 -2.42 19.35
CA THR A 143 -8.94 -2.36 20.15
C THR A 143 -7.88 -3.35 19.66
N ASN A 144 -8.29 -4.34 18.84
CA ASN A 144 -7.41 -5.37 18.33
C ASN A 144 -6.80 -4.96 16.98
N VAL A 145 -5.50 -4.66 17.00
CA VAL A 145 -4.70 -4.33 15.80
C VAL A 145 -4.34 -5.61 15.05
N ILE A 146 -4.76 -5.70 13.79
CA ILE A 146 -4.48 -6.84 12.91
C ILE A 146 -3.17 -6.66 12.15
N GLU A 147 -2.98 -5.48 11.56
CA GLU A 147 -1.79 -5.12 10.82
C GLU A 147 -1.60 -3.61 10.92
N ALA A 148 -0.36 -3.15 11.01
CA ALA A 148 -0.04 -1.74 11.03
C ALA A 148 1.26 -1.49 10.29
N ARG A 149 1.35 -0.33 9.65
CA ARG A 149 2.55 0.06 8.89
C ARG A 149 2.66 1.56 8.71
N SER A 150 3.89 2.00 8.52
CA SER A 150 4.24 3.36 8.16
C SER A 150 3.86 3.70 6.73
N ALA A 151 3.42 4.93 6.54
CA ALA A 151 3.07 5.54 5.26
C ALA A 151 3.45 7.02 5.25
N LEU A 152 3.35 7.67 4.09
CA LEU A 152 3.70 9.08 3.91
C LEU A 152 2.43 9.90 3.68
N LEU A 153 2.34 11.07 4.33
CA LEU A 153 1.24 12.01 4.18
C LEU A 153 1.59 13.12 3.18
N GLN A 154 0.73 13.37 2.21
CA GLN A 154 0.87 14.44 1.22
C GLN A 154 0.14 15.72 1.64
N ARG A 155 0.48 16.86 1.02
CA ARG A 155 -0.10 18.18 1.37
C ARG A 155 -1.60 18.28 1.19
N ASP A 156 -2.16 17.57 0.21
CA ASP A 156 -3.60 17.51 -0.03
C ASP A 156 -4.34 16.49 0.84
N GLY A 157 -3.63 15.84 1.78
CA GLY A 157 -4.15 14.92 2.77
C GLY A 157 -4.09 13.46 2.36
N ASP A 158 -3.67 13.14 1.13
CA ASP A 158 -3.58 11.75 0.68
C ASP A 158 -2.43 11.03 1.40
N VAL A 159 -2.71 9.81 1.87
CA VAL A 159 -1.72 8.93 2.50
C VAL A 159 -1.30 7.86 1.50
N VAL A 160 0.00 7.79 1.24
CA VAL A 160 0.61 6.95 0.21
C VAL A 160 1.70 6.05 0.78
N ASP A 161 2.03 4.98 0.07
CA ASP A 161 3.13 4.07 0.38
C ASP A 161 4.49 4.81 0.26
N VAL A 162 5.58 4.14 0.63
CA VAL A 162 6.93 4.74 0.73
C VAL A 162 7.60 5.06 -0.60
N ASP A 163 6.94 4.77 -1.72
CA ASP A 163 7.31 5.30 -3.03
C ASP A 163 6.78 6.73 -3.27
N GLY A 164 5.93 7.24 -2.37
CA GLY A 164 5.34 8.57 -2.43
C GLY A 164 4.15 8.68 -3.37
N THR A 165 3.62 7.59 -3.93
CA THR A 165 2.53 7.62 -4.93
C THR A 165 1.52 6.48 -4.85
N SER A 166 1.94 5.27 -4.47
CA SER A 166 1.08 4.09 -4.45
C SER A 166 0.14 4.10 -3.26
N ALA A 167 -0.98 3.38 -3.39
CA ALA A 167 -1.87 3.10 -2.26
C ALA A 167 -1.15 2.29 -1.18
N VAL A 168 -1.47 2.54 0.09
CA VAL A 168 -0.85 1.83 1.23
C VAL A 168 -1.29 0.37 1.20
N SER A 169 -0.34 -0.53 0.99
CA SER A 169 -0.63 -1.95 0.81
C SER A 169 -0.55 -2.77 2.10
N PHE A 170 -1.37 -3.81 2.22
CA PHE A 170 -1.46 -4.68 3.38
C PHE A 170 -1.40 -6.15 2.96
N THR A 171 -0.89 -7.00 3.86
CA THR A 171 -0.81 -8.46 3.68
C THR A 171 -2.02 -9.20 4.23
N SER A 172 -2.85 -8.52 5.02
CA SER A 172 -4.13 -8.98 5.53
C SER A 172 -5.10 -9.45 4.43
N ALA A 173 -5.95 -10.40 4.76
CA ALA A 173 -6.95 -10.93 3.84
C ALA A 173 -8.13 -9.97 3.63
N ALA A 174 -8.78 -10.04 2.47
CA ALA A 174 -9.97 -9.23 2.16
C ALA A 174 -11.08 -9.41 3.22
N ALA A 175 -11.39 -8.35 3.95
CA ALA A 175 -12.39 -8.32 5.01
C ALA A 175 -12.78 -6.86 5.33
N SER A 176 -13.68 -6.69 6.30
CA SER A 176 -13.95 -5.38 6.87
C SER A 176 -12.99 -5.08 8.03
N TYR A 177 -12.49 -3.85 8.07
CA TYR A 177 -11.55 -3.38 9.10
C TYR A 177 -11.95 -1.99 9.57
N TYR A 178 -11.73 -1.69 10.85
CA TYR A 178 -11.56 -0.28 11.22
C TYR A 178 -10.20 0.20 10.72
N VAL A 179 -10.16 1.43 10.22
CA VAL A 179 -8.92 2.05 9.76
C VAL A 179 -8.56 3.17 10.72
N LEU A 180 -7.38 3.09 11.33
CA LEU A 180 -6.81 4.14 12.16
C LEU A 180 -5.64 4.78 11.43
N VAL A 181 -5.55 6.10 11.50
CA VAL A 181 -4.34 6.85 11.14
C VAL A 181 -3.83 7.58 12.37
N ASN A 182 -2.60 7.24 12.76
CA ASN A 182 -1.86 7.87 13.85
C ASN A 182 -0.77 8.77 13.30
N HIS A 183 -0.48 9.84 14.03
CA HIS A 183 0.64 10.74 13.78
C HIS A 183 1.44 10.89 15.06
N ARG A 184 2.71 11.30 14.96
CA ARG A 184 3.64 11.36 16.10
C ARG A 184 3.26 12.38 17.17
N ASN A 185 2.63 13.49 16.77
CA ASN A 185 2.27 14.58 17.67
C ASN A 185 0.82 15.09 17.51
N HIS A 186 -0.03 14.33 16.81
CA HIS A 186 -1.46 14.58 16.69
C HIS A 186 -2.26 13.35 17.15
N LEU A 187 -3.45 13.58 17.70
CA LEU A 187 -4.38 12.53 18.11
C LEU A 187 -4.84 11.68 16.92
N GLY A 188 -4.76 10.36 17.07
CA GLY A 188 -5.21 9.38 16.08
C GLY A 188 -6.69 9.52 15.71
N VAL A 189 -7.02 9.22 14.45
CA VAL A 189 -8.41 9.22 13.94
C VAL A 189 -8.81 7.84 13.41
N LEU A 190 -9.82 7.25 14.04
CA LEU A 190 -10.37 5.95 13.69
C LEU A 190 -11.63 6.12 12.82
N SER A 191 -11.82 5.26 11.82
CA SER A 191 -13.08 5.20 11.09
C SER A 191 -14.27 4.93 12.04
N ALA A 192 -15.41 5.59 11.80
CA ALA A 192 -16.60 5.44 12.63
C ALA A 192 -17.20 4.02 12.59
N ASN A 193 -17.04 3.35 11.44
CA ASN A 193 -17.51 1.99 11.18
C ASN A 193 -16.41 1.17 10.50
N PRO A 194 -16.49 -0.18 10.53
CA PRO A 194 -15.63 -1.03 9.72
C PRO A 194 -15.88 -0.77 8.23
N ILE A 195 -14.80 -0.66 7.46
CA ILE A 195 -14.80 -0.45 6.02
C ILE A 195 -14.43 -1.76 5.34
N ALA A 196 -15.22 -2.19 4.35
CA ALA A 196 -14.91 -3.38 3.55
C ALA A 196 -13.73 -3.11 2.60
N ILE A 197 -12.63 -3.83 2.77
CA ILE A 197 -11.41 -3.73 1.95
C ILE A 197 -11.29 -5.01 1.13
N LEU A 198 -11.67 -4.92 -0.15
CA LEU A 198 -11.69 -6.04 -1.10
C LEU A 198 -10.68 -5.88 -2.24
N GLY A 199 -9.84 -4.84 -2.18
CA GLY A 199 -8.92 -4.41 -3.22
C GLY A 199 -8.35 -3.05 -2.83
N THR A 200 -8.13 -2.14 -3.79
CA THR A 200 -7.82 -0.74 -3.51
C THR A 200 -9.08 0.02 -3.10
N THR A 201 -9.15 0.42 -1.82
CA THR A 201 -10.32 1.10 -1.24
C THR A 201 -9.97 2.52 -0.79
N ALA A 202 -10.77 3.52 -1.15
CA ALA A 202 -10.63 4.88 -0.63
C ALA A 202 -11.18 4.98 0.79
N VAL A 203 -10.47 5.68 1.68
CA VAL A 203 -10.87 5.90 3.07
C VAL A 203 -10.69 7.38 3.38
N ASP A 204 -11.77 8.15 3.40
CA ASP A 204 -11.70 9.59 3.70
C ASP A 204 -12.14 9.85 5.15
N LEU A 205 -11.21 10.37 5.96
CA LEU A 205 -11.43 10.76 7.36
C LEU A 205 -11.34 12.30 7.53
N SER A 206 -11.38 13.04 6.43
CA SER A 206 -11.04 14.46 6.37
C SER A 206 -12.20 15.37 5.92
N SER A 207 -13.24 14.84 5.28
CA SER A 207 -14.34 15.64 4.71
C SER A 207 -15.61 15.68 5.55
N ASN A 208 -15.87 14.63 6.34
CA ASN A 208 -17.08 14.50 7.13
C ASN A 208 -16.77 13.88 8.50
N PRO A 209 -17.05 14.59 9.61
CA PRO A 209 -16.73 14.11 10.94
C PRO A 209 -17.52 12.85 11.30
N SER A 210 -18.68 12.59 10.70
CA SER A 210 -19.46 11.38 10.94
C SER A 210 -18.78 10.09 10.45
N ASP A 211 -17.78 10.21 9.59
CA ASP A 211 -16.97 9.07 9.12
C ASP A 211 -15.82 8.75 10.10
N VAL A 212 -15.63 9.59 11.13
CA VAL A 212 -14.64 9.40 12.20
C VAL A 212 -15.33 9.02 13.52
N PHE A 213 -14.78 8.04 14.23
CA PHE A 213 -15.28 7.64 15.53
C PHE A 213 -15.18 8.81 16.52
N GLY A 214 -16.29 9.12 17.20
CA GLY A 214 -16.38 10.30 18.08
C GLY A 214 -16.79 11.60 17.39
N GLY A 215 -16.94 11.60 16.06
CA GLY A 215 -17.54 12.71 15.33
C GLY A 215 -16.73 14.01 15.46
N THR A 216 -17.44 15.13 15.63
CA THR A 216 -16.85 16.46 15.79
C THR A 216 -15.99 16.61 17.04
N ASN A 217 -16.01 15.66 17.98
CA ASN A 217 -15.15 15.68 19.15
C ASN A 217 -13.77 15.06 18.88
N ALA A 218 -13.61 14.32 17.78
CA ALA A 218 -12.37 13.65 17.39
C ALA A 218 -11.51 14.48 16.41
N VAL A 219 -12.11 15.47 15.74
CA VAL A 219 -11.44 16.24 14.68
C VAL A 219 -11.64 17.76 14.84
N ALA A 220 -10.63 18.52 14.45
CA ALA A 220 -10.67 19.97 14.36
C ALA A 220 -11.37 20.39 13.05
N ASN A 221 -12.31 21.33 13.13
CA ASN A 221 -12.91 21.94 11.93
C ASN A 221 -11.98 23.04 11.41
N MET A 222 -11.44 22.85 10.21
CA MET A 222 -10.49 23.77 9.57
C MET A 222 -11.17 24.76 8.60
N GLY A 223 -12.50 24.70 8.50
CA GLY A 223 -13.26 25.44 7.49
C GLY A 223 -13.16 24.81 6.11
N GLY A 224 -13.94 25.33 5.15
CA GLY A 224 -13.89 24.87 3.76
C GLY A 224 -14.32 23.41 3.53
N GLY A 225 -14.94 22.76 4.52
CA GLY A 225 -15.29 21.33 4.48
C GLY A 225 -14.18 20.38 4.92
N ASN A 226 -13.06 20.91 5.42
CA ASN A 226 -11.92 20.10 5.86
C ASN A 226 -11.91 19.94 7.39
N TYR A 227 -11.62 18.71 7.81
CA TYR A 227 -11.45 18.30 9.19
C TYR A 227 -10.06 17.68 9.36
N ALA A 228 -9.40 17.99 10.47
CA ALA A 228 -8.03 17.59 10.74
C ALA A 228 -7.89 16.90 12.10
N MET A 229 -6.87 16.07 12.22
CA MET A 229 -6.41 15.49 13.48
C MET A 229 -6.00 16.61 14.43
N PHE A 230 -6.41 16.52 15.70
CA PHE A 230 -6.01 17.51 16.70
C PHE A 230 -4.51 17.39 17.01
N GLY A 231 -3.76 18.48 16.92
CA GLY A 231 -2.35 18.49 17.36
C GLY A 231 -2.22 18.59 18.88
N GLY A 232 -1.15 18.05 19.44
CA GLY A 232 -0.77 18.27 20.84
C GLY A 232 -0.61 17.03 21.70
N ASP A 233 -0.77 15.82 21.16
CA ASP A 233 -0.42 14.58 21.87
C ASP A 233 1.02 14.21 21.56
N VAL A 234 1.97 14.94 22.16
CA VAL A 234 3.41 14.80 21.86
C VAL A 234 4.06 13.62 22.56
N ASN A 235 3.35 13.01 23.51
CA ASN A 235 3.83 11.84 24.24
C ASN A 235 3.16 10.53 23.77
N GLY A 236 2.15 10.61 22.90
CA GLY A 236 1.47 9.48 22.27
C GLY A 236 0.61 8.66 23.23
N ASN A 237 0.01 9.29 24.24
CA ASN A 237 -0.88 8.60 25.20
C ASN A 237 -2.36 8.70 24.84
N GLY A 238 -2.68 9.30 23.68
CA GLY A 238 -4.03 9.50 23.20
C GLY A 238 -4.75 10.67 23.87
N GLN A 239 -4.07 11.57 24.58
CA GLN A 239 -4.68 12.70 25.28
C GLN A 239 -3.81 13.96 25.22
N VAL A 240 -4.42 15.10 24.90
CA VAL A 240 -3.76 16.41 24.94
C VAL A 240 -3.90 17.00 26.33
N GLN A 241 -2.82 16.97 27.11
CA GLN A 241 -2.82 17.43 28.50
C GLN A 241 -1.73 18.49 28.78
N ASN A 242 -1.72 18.99 30.02
CA ASN A 242 -0.67 19.91 30.46
C ASN A 242 0.73 19.27 30.46
N SER A 243 0.83 17.94 30.57
CA SER A 243 2.09 17.21 30.43
C SER A 243 2.70 17.37 29.04
N ASP A 244 1.86 17.35 28.00
CA ASP A 244 2.28 17.57 26.61
C ASP A 244 2.83 18.96 26.42
N LEU A 245 2.10 19.98 26.88
CA LEU A 245 2.57 21.35 26.80
C LEU A 245 3.87 21.58 27.58
N THR A 246 4.01 20.93 28.74
CA THR A 246 5.25 20.99 29.53
C THR A 246 6.41 20.37 28.76
N ALA A 247 6.19 19.26 28.05
CA ALA A 247 7.20 18.64 27.19
C ALA A 247 7.60 19.58 26.02
N ILE A 248 6.64 20.25 25.38
CA ILE A 248 6.91 21.24 24.33
C ILE A 248 7.74 22.41 24.88
N VAL A 249 7.42 22.91 26.07
CA VAL A 249 8.16 24.03 26.71
C VAL A 249 9.64 23.71 26.89
N LEU A 250 9.99 22.45 27.19
CA LEU A 250 11.39 22.01 27.32
C LEU A 250 12.14 22.00 25.99
N LEU A 251 11.41 22.00 24.86
CA LEU A 251 11.95 21.95 23.51
C LEU A 251 11.94 23.32 22.81
N LEU A 252 11.43 24.38 23.45
CA LEU A 252 11.34 25.71 22.85
C LEU A 252 12.69 26.22 22.34
N GLY A 253 12.69 26.74 21.11
CA GLY A 253 13.90 27.22 20.43
C GLY A 253 14.72 26.14 19.74
N SER A 254 14.31 24.87 19.85
CA SER A 254 14.89 23.79 19.03
C SER A 254 14.40 23.86 17.59
N SER A 255 15.18 23.26 16.68
CA SER A 255 14.89 23.18 15.25
C SER A 255 15.09 21.75 14.74
N GLY A 256 14.38 21.39 13.69
CA GLY A 256 14.48 20.10 13.02
C GLY A 256 13.23 19.25 13.18
N TYR A 257 13.38 17.94 12.99
CA TYR A 257 12.29 16.97 13.15
C TYR A 257 12.05 16.71 14.63
N SER A 258 11.02 17.35 15.20
CA SER A 258 10.75 17.35 16.64
C SER A 258 9.30 17.03 16.95
N GLU A 259 9.05 16.33 18.06
CA GLU A 259 7.69 16.08 18.56
C GLU A 259 6.98 17.36 19.00
N GLY A 260 7.74 18.35 19.48
CA GLY A 260 7.18 19.62 19.95
C GLY A 260 6.77 20.60 18.84
N ASP A 261 7.10 20.30 17.58
CA ASP A 261 6.75 21.12 16.42
C ASP A 261 5.37 20.70 15.90
N LEU A 262 4.32 21.30 16.49
CA LEU A 262 2.93 20.94 16.19
C LEU A 262 2.45 21.49 14.85
N ASN A 263 3.05 22.58 14.35
CA ASN A 263 2.72 23.15 13.04
C ASN A 263 3.60 22.63 11.90
N LEU A 264 4.60 21.80 12.21
CA LEU A 264 5.51 21.14 11.27
C LEU A 264 6.32 22.15 10.44
N ASN A 265 6.74 23.27 11.03
CA ASN A 265 7.57 24.28 10.36
C ASN A 265 9.09 24.11 10.52
N GLY A 266 9.51 23.07 11.23
CA GLY A 266 10.90 22.76 11.55
C GLY A 266 11.44 23.54 12.76
N GLN A 267 10.60 24.24 13.52
CA GLN A 267 10.98 25.01 14.70
C GLN A 267 9.95 24.87 15.82
N VAL A 268 10.42 24.58 17.04
CA VAL A 268 9.54 24.54 18.22
C VAL A 268 9.42 25.93 18.83
N GLN A 269 8.23 26.52 18.75
CA GLN A 269 7.97 27.90 19.15
C GLN A 269 6.72 28.03 20.04
N ASN A 270 6.53 29.23 20.60
CA ASN A 270 5.33 29.55 21.37
C ASN A 270 4.04 29.49 20.53
N SER A 271 4.15 29.54 19.20
CA SER A 271 3.03 29.34 18.28
C SER A 271 2.48 27.91 18.34
N ASP A 272 3.33 26.89 18.52
CA ASP A 272 2.88 25.50 18.65
C ASP A 272 1.96 25.33 19.85
N ILE A 273 2.37 25.93 20.97
CA ILE A 273 1.60 25.94 22.22
C ILE A 273 0.32 26.75 22.05
N ASN A 274 0.40 28.01 21.60
CA ASN A 274 -0.76 28.90 21.63
C ASN A 274 -1.79 28.62 20.54
N ASN A 275 -1.36 28.21 19.35
CA ASN A 275 -2.22 28.09 18.19
C ASN A 275 -2.74 26.66 17.99
N THR A 276 -2.02 25.65 18.50
CA THR A 276 -2.39 24.24 18.33
C THR A 276 -2.63 23.55 19.68
N GLY A 277 -1.65 23.57 20.59
CA GLY A 277 -1.73 22.84 21.85
C GLY A 277 -2.83 23.31 22.81
N ASN A 278 -2.82 24.60 23.18
CA ASN A 278 -3.79 25.21 24.11
C ASN A 278 -5.25 25.08 23.64
N PRO A 279 -5.59 25.32 22.35
CA PRO A 279 -6.96 25.11 21.87
C PRO A 279 -7.46 23.67 22.00
N ASN A 280 -6.55 22.70 22.03
CA ASN A 280 -6.88 21.28 22.09
C ASN A 280 -6.75 20.66 23.48
N LEU A 281 -6.45 21.47 24.51
CA LEU A 281 -6.30 20.95 25.86
C LEU A 281 -7.57 20.22 26.33
N GLY A 282 -7.41 18.99 26.83
CA GLY A 282 -8.52 18.14 27.26
C GLY A 282 -9.19 17.36 26.14
N LYS A 283 -8.71 17.45 24.89
CA LYS A 283 -9.05 16.50 23.83
C LYS A 283 -8.34 15.17 24.05
N GLY A 284 -8.94 14.09 23.59
CA GLY A 284 -8.33 12.78 23.59
C GLY A 284 -8.94 11.90 22.51
N GLU A 285 -8.28 10.79 22.22
CA GLU A 285 -8.78 9.74 21.35
C GLU A 285 -10.16 9.28 21.84
N GLN A 286 -11.03 8.98 20.89
CA GLN A 286 -12.43 8.70 21.19
C GLN A 286 -12.74 7.21 21.30
N TYR A 287 -11.76 6.31 21.07
CA TYR A 287 -11.95 4.87 20.88
C TYR A 287 -11.15 3.99 21.84
#